data_AF-A0A1S8MQ52-F1
#
_entry.id   AF-A0A1S8MQ52-F1
#
_cell.length_a   1.000
_cell.length_b   1.000
_cell.length_c   1.000
_cell.angle_alpha   90.00
_cell.angle_beta   90.00
_cell.angle_gamma   90.00
#
_symmetry.space_group_name_H-M   'P 1'
#
loop_
_entity.id
_entity.type
_entity.pdbx_description
1 polymer ?
#
loop_
_entity_poly.entity_id
_entity_poly.type
_entity_poly.pdbx_seq_one_letter_code
_entity_poly.pdbx_strand_id
1 'polypeptide(L)'
;MVVIVKAITTINFCNYSFSPKGKGKADQKKIDYKKVLFDKCPDLRGKMWVHHGVEQQVLKKTQTNNLFTQKEIHSLDNLRGIFKEINSDVHLWKIRKEWNRFYKEFPNPTKEQLLNKRLDIDKKYGKLFNPPIKFD
;
A
#
# COMPACT_ATOMS: atom_id res chain seq x y z
N MET A 1 -20.49 7.72 20.77
CA MET A 1 -21.14 6.52 20.22
C MET A 1 -20.36 6.05 19.01
N VAL A 2 -20.13 4.73 18.93
CA VAL A 2 -19.21 4.03 18.04
C VAL A 2 -19.75 4.02 16.61
N VAL A 3 -18.99 4.53 15.63
CA VAL A 3 -19.19 4.15 14.23
C VAL A 3 -18.11 3.13 13.88
N ILE A 4 -18.62 1.93 13.66
CA ILE A 4 -17.93 0.69 13.40
C ILE A 4 -17.22 0.80 12.04
N VAL A 5 -15.88 0.83 12.02
CA VAL A 5 -15.12 0.56 10.78
C VAL A 5 -15.06 -0.96 10.57
N LYS A 6 -16.22 -1.56 10.29
CA LYS A 6 -16.31 -2.91 9.72
C LYS A 6 -16.96 -2.78 8.34
N ALA A 7 -16.15 -2.38 7.38
CA ALA A 7 -16.28 -2.93 6.04
C ALA A 7 -15.06 -3.82 5.84
N ILE A 8 -15.18 -5.08 6.23
CA ILE A 8 -14.21 -6.11 5.83
C ILE A 8 -14.56 -6.42 4.38
N THR A 9 -14.12 -5.58 3.46
CA THR A 9 -14.11 -5.92 2.04
C THR A 9 -12.97 -6.91 1.89
N THR A 10 -13.28 -8.14 1.50
CA THR A 10 -12.25 -9.15 1.27
C THR A 10 -11.47 -8.76 0.02
N ILE A 11 -10.33 -8.09 0.20
CA ILE A 11 -9.43 -7.78 -0.91
C ILE A 11 -8.79 -9.11 -1.34
N ASN A 12 -9.28 -9.69 -2.43
CA ASN A 12 -8.69 -10.89 -3.02
C ASN A 12 -7.37 -10.52 -3.70
N PHE A 13 -6.26 -10.77 -3.02
CA PHE A 13 -4.91 -10.55 -3.52
C PHE A 13 -4.17 -11.90 -3.62
N CYS A 14 -3.86 -12.37 -4.83
CA CYS A 14 -3.27 -13.70 -5.06
C CYS A 14 -4.02 -14.86 -4.37
N ASN A 15 -5.36 -14.81 -4.37
CA ASN A 15 -6.25 -15.76 -3.66
C ASN A 15 -6.07 -15.80 -2.13
N TYR A 16 -5.61 -14.71 -1.52
CA TYR A 16 -5.45 -14.59 -0.07
C TYR A 16 -6.46 -13.59 0.52
N SER A 17 -7.22 -14.01 1.53
CA SER A 17 -8.12 -13.16 2.32
C SER A 17 -7.36 -12.59 3.53
N PHE A 18 -7.41 -11.27 3.69
CA PHE A 18 -6.62 -10.56 4.70
C PHE A 18 -7.33 -10.52 6.07
N SER A 19 -6.57 -10.68 7.17
CA SER A 19 -7.02 -10.44 8.54
C SER A 19 -6.04 -9.48 9.26
N PRO A 20 -6.50 -8.34 9.80
CA PRO A 20 -5.63 -7.30 10.35
C PRO A 20 -5.31 -7.62 11.81
N LYS A 21 -4.45 -8.61 12.08
CA LYS A 21 -3.87 -8.78 13.42
C LYS A 21 -2.39 -9.14 13.34
N GLY A 22 -1.54 -8.17 13.66
CA GLY A 22 -0.10 -8.40 13.77
C GLY A 22 0.57 -7.40 14.70
N LYS A 23 0.41 -7.57 16.02
CA LYS A 23 1.31 -6.96 17.01
C LYS A 23 2.61 -7.76 17.04
N GLY A 24 3.75 -7.14 16.75
CA GLY A 24 5.06 -7.78 16.89
C GLY A 24 6.18 -6.76 16.89
N LYS A 25 7.05 -6.85 17.89
CA LYS A 25 8.27 -6.02 18.05
C LYS A 25 9.22 -6.28 16.87
N ALA A 26 9.88 -5.23 16.39
CA ALA A 26 10.67 -5.22 15.17
C ALA A 26 12.11 -5.69 15.41
N ASP A 27 12.50 -6.79 14.76
CA ASP A 27 13.91 -7.05 14.48
C ASP A 27 14.37 -6.10 13.38
N GLN A 28 15.50 -5.43 13.58
CA GLN A 28 16.09 -4.43 12.68
C GLN A 28 16.70 -5.02 11.39
N LYS A 29 16.19 -6.14 10.90
CA LYS A 29 16.60 -6.68 9.60
C LYS A 29 15.87 -5.91 8.51
N LYS A 30 16.61 -5.32 7.56
CA LYS A 30 16.04 -4.67 6.38
C LYS A 30 15.05 -5.62 5.69
N ILE A 31 13.76 -5.26 5.66
CA ILE A 31 12.72 -6.09 5.05
C ILE A 31 12.85 -5.97 3.52
N ASP A 32 13.10 -7.09 2.85
CA ASP A 32 12.96 -7.18 1.40
C ASP A 32 11.48 -7.30 1.03
N TYR A 33 10.86 -6.16 0.78
CA TYR A 33 9.44 -6.09 0.44
C TYR A 33 9.11 -6.72 -0.92
N LYS A 34 10.06 -6.77 -1.85
CA LYS A 34 9.84 -7.48 -3.12
C LYS A 34 9.71 -8.97 -2.85
N LYS A 35 10.55 -9.52 -1.97
CA LYS A 35 10.42 -10.89 -1.50
C LYS A 35 9.07 -11.14 -0.82
N VAL A 36 8.59 -10.23 0.04
CA VAL A 36 7.25 -10.34 0.67
C VAL A 36 6.14 -10.53 -0.38
N LEU A 37 6.16 -9.75 -1.47
CA LEU A 37 5.19 -9.89 -2.55
C LEU A 37 5.38 -11.19 -3.34
N PHE A 38 6.59 -11.44 -3.84
CA PHE A 38 6.85 -12.55 -4.77
C PHE A 38 6.94 -13.93 -4.10
N ASP A 39 7.01 -14.01 -2.77
CA ASP A 39 6.81 -15.27 -2.05
C ASP A 39 5.32 -15.66 -2.04
N LYS A 40 4.41 -14.69 -2.11
CA LYS A 40 2.95 -14.92 -2.19
C LYS A 40 2.45 -15.00 -3.63
N CYS A 41 3.12 -14.31 -4.54
CA CYS A 41 2.76 -14.22 -5.95
C CYS A 41 3.98 -14.54 -6.83
N PRO A 42 4.51 -15.78 -6.80
CA PRO A 42 5.76 -16.12 -7.47
C PRO A 42 5.73 -15.90 -8.98
N ASP A 43 4.59 -16.14 -9.62
CA ASP A 43 4.40 -16.01 -11.07
C ASP A 43 4.56 -14.58 -11.60
N LEU A 44 4.53 -13.59 -10.70
CA LEU A 44 4.63 -12.17 -11.02
C LEU A 44 6.08 -11.66 -10.97
N ARG A 45 7.01 -12.49 -10.48
CA ARG A 45 8.44 -12.13 -10.37
C ARG A 45 9.00 -11.75 -11.74
N GLY A 46 9.64 -10.59 -11.81
CA GLY A 46 10.25 -10.07 -13.04
C GLY A 46 9.27 -9.46 -14.05
N LYS A 47 7.95 -9.59 -13.86
CA LYS A 47 6.91 -9.08 -14.77
C LYS A 47 6.38 -7.70 -14.38
N MET A 48 6.67 -7.24 -13.17
CA MET A 48 6.09 -6.01 -12.62
C MET A 48 7.02 -5.28 -11.66
N TRP A 49 6.69 -4.02 -11.41
CA TRP A 49 7.21 -3.23 -10.32
C TRP A 49 6.37 -3.42 -9.06
N VAL A 50 7.05 -3.39 -7.91
CA VAL A 50 6.39 -3.44 -6.60
C VAL A 50 6.26 -2.02 -6.09
N HIS A 51 5.00 -1.59 -5.92
CA HIS A 51 4.63 -0.28 -5.43
C HIS A 51 4.10 -0.37 -4.00
N HIS A 52 4.46 0.60 -3.18
CA HIS A 52 3.90 0.78 -1.84
C HIS A 52 2.63 1.62 -1.91
N GLY A 53 1.49 1.08 -1.47
CA GLY A 53 0.22 1.77 -1.37
C GLY A 53 0.33 3.08 -0.57
N VAL A 54 0.58 2.99 0.74
CA VAL A 54 1.15 4.11 1.52
C VAL A 54 2.64 4.18 1.22
N GLU A 55 3.10 5.33 0.73
CA GLU A 55 4.47 5.51 0.24
C GLU A 55 5.53 5.28 1.32
N GLN A 56 6.65 4.64 0.95
CA GLN A 56 7.76 4.35 1.86
C GLN A 56 8.36 5.60 2.53
N GLN A 57 8.22 6.78 1.92
CA GLN A 57 8.76 8.03 2.46
C GLN A 57 8.16 8.43 3.81
N VAL A 58 6.98 7.91 4.19
CA VAL A 58 6.36 8.25 5.47
C VAL A 58 7.21 7.83 6.67
N LEU A 59 8.08 6.83 6.49
CA LEU A 59 9.03 6.37 7.50
C LEU A 59 10.18 7.35 7.78
N LYS A 60 10.42 8.31 6.87
CA LYS A 60 11.58 9.20 6.91
C LYS A 60 11.20 10.67 7.08
N LYS A 61 9.99 11.05 6.66
CA LYS A 61 9.49 12.42 6.79
C LYS A 61 9.19 12.76 8.24
N THR A 62 9.59 13.96 8.66
CA THR A 62 9.41 14.44 10.04
C THR A 62 7.93 14.50 10.43
N GLN A 63 7.06 14.94 9.50
CA GLN A 63 5.62 15.09 9.73
C GLN A 63 4.87 13.76 9.92
N THR A 64 5.45 12.66 9.46
CA THR A 64 4.82 11.32 9.48
C THR A 64 5.65 10.29 10.24
N ASN A 65 6.76 10.72 10.85
CA ASN A 65 7.63 9.83 11.59
C ASN A 65 6.85 9.18 12.73
N ASN A 66 7.11 7.90 13.00
CA ASN A 66 6.42 7.07 13.98
C ASN A 66 4.92 6.78 13.72
N LEU A 67 4.32 7.25 12.63
CA LEU A 67 2.94 6.85 12.28
C LEU A 67 2.85 5.39 11.82
N PHE A 68 3.93 4.89 11.22
CA PHE A 68 4.03 3.51 10.73
C PHE A 68 5.34 2.87 11.14
N THR A 69 5.28 1.56 11.36
CA THR A 69 6.45 0.69 11.48
C THR A 69 6.96 0.24 10.11
N GLN A 70 8.22 -0.19 10.03
CA GLN A 70 8.79 -0.84 8.84
C GLN A 70 7.93 -2.04 8.41
N LYS A 71 7.45 -2.83 9.38
CA LYS A 71 6.63 -4.02 9.13
C LYS A 71 5.30 -3.66 8.46
N GLU A 72 4.65 -2.58 8.88
CA GLU A 72 3.39 -2.13 8.26
C GLU A 72 3.62 -1.65 6.83
N ILE A 73 4.63 -0.82 6.60
CA ILE A 73 4.92 -0.28 5.25
C ILE A 73 5.35 -1.39 4.29
N HIS A 74 6.13 -2.37 4.73
CA HIS A 74 6.59 -3.49 3.92
C HIS A 74 5.64 -4.71 3.95
N SER A 75 4.45 -4.58 4.55
CA SER A 75 3.47 -5.66 4.60
C SER A 75 2.82 -5.90 3.25
N LEU A 76 2.41 -7.15 2.98
CA LEU A 76 1.70 -7.51 1.75
C LEU A 76 0.48 -6.61 1.49
N ASP A 77 -0.28 -6.25 2.54
CA ASP A 77 -1.45 -5.36 2.46
C ASP A 77 -1.11 -3.95 1.96
N ASN A 78 0.14 -3.52 2.11
CA ASN A 78 0.61 -2.23 1.61
C ASN A 78 1.36 -2.34 0.28
N LEU A 79 1.47 -3.52 -0.33
CA LEU A 79 2.17 -3.70 -1.62
C LEU A 79 1.18 -3.89 -2.77
N ARG A 80 1.51 -3.31 -3.93
CA ARG A 80 0.77 -3.41 -5.19
C ARG A 80 1.73 -3.85 -6.28
N GLY A 81 1.28 -4.73 -7.17
CA GLY A 81 1.99 -5.03 -8.40
C GLY A 81 1.52 -4.13 -9.52
N ILE A 82 2.45 -3.50 -10.25
CA ILE A 82 2.16 -2.66 -11.42
C ILE A 82 2.96 -3.19 -12.59
N PHE A 83 2.26 -3.59 -13.66
CA PHE A 83 2.88 -4.05 -14.90
C PHE A 83 3.90 -3.04 -15.43
N LYS A 84 5.02 -3.54 -15.96
CA LYS A 84 6.15 -2.68 -16.41
C LYS A 84 5.71 -1.70 -17.50
N GLU A 85 4.81 -2.14 -18.36
CA GLU A 85 4.30 -1.45 -19.53
C GLU A 85 3.50 -0.19 -19.16
N ILE A 86 2.80 -0.21 -18.02
CA ILE A 86 1.98 0.91 -17.54
C ILE A 86 2.63 1.68 -16.39
N ASN A 87 3.84 1.28 -15.95
CA ASN A 87 4.49 1.84 -14.78
C ASN A 87 4.73 3.36 -14.89
N SER A 88 5.15 3.85 -16.06
CA SER A 88 5.39 5.28 -16.27
C SER A 88 4.12 6.11 -16.08
N ASP A 89 3.02 5.70 -16.69
CA ASP A 89 1.74 6.41 -16.58
C ASP A 89 1.11 6.23 -15.18
N VAL A 90 0.96 5.01 -14.71
CA VAL A 90 0.21 4.73 -13.47
C VAL A 90 1.02 5.08 -12.23
N HIS A 91 2.23 4.51 -12.07
CA HIS A 91 3.02 4.69 -10.85
C HIS A 91 3.67 6.07 -10.79
N LEU A 92 4.41 6.45 -11.83
CA LEU A 92 5.24 7.66 -11.79
C LEU A 92 4.42 8.95 -12.01
N TRP A 93 3.28 8.88 -12.69
CA TRP A 93 2.48 10.07 -13.01
C TRP A 93 1.15 10.13 -12.25
N LYS A 94 0.20 9.21 -12.49
CA LYS A 94 -1.15 9.27 -11.89
C LYS A 94 -1.12 9.17 -10.36
N ILE A 95 -0.53 8.11 -9.83
CA ILE A 95 -0.45 7.87 -8.38
C ILE A 95 0.39 8.95 -7.70
N ARG A 96 1.51 9.34 -8.32
CA ARG A 96 2.37 10.40 -7.78
C ARG A 96 1.63 11.75 -7.67
N LYS A 97 0.79 12.10 -8.66
CA LYS A 97 -0.05 13.30 -8.62
C LYS A 97 -1.07 13.27 -7.48
N GLU A 98 -1.71 12.12 -7.25
CA GLU A 98 -2.66 11.94 -6.14
C GLU A 98 -1.98 12.14 -4.78
N TRP A 99 -0.80 11.56 -4.56
CA TRP A 99 -0.02 11.76 -3.33
C TRP A 99 0.45 13.21 -3.19
N ASN A 100 0.92 13.83 -4.27
CA ASN A 100 1.32 15.24 -4.26
C ASN A 100 0.18 16.18 -3.89
N ARG A 101 -1.01 15.95 -4.43
CA ARG A 101 -2.20 16.73 -4.05
C ARG A 101 -2.54 16.53 -2.58
N PHE A 102 -2.53 15.28 -2.11
CA PHE A 102 -2.80 14.95 -0.72
C PHE A 102 -1.87 15.67 0.25
N TYR A 103 -0.54 15.63 0.07
CA TYR A 103 0.37 16.30 1.01
C TYR A 103 0.31 17.83 0.95
N LYS A 104 -0.20 18.42 -0.14
CA LYS A 104 -0.46 19.87 -0.19
C LYS A 104 -1.67 20.25 0.68
N GLU A 105 -2.68 19.41 0.71
CA GLU A 105 -3.90 19.61 1.49
C GLU A 105 -3.71 19.21 2.96
N PHE A 106 -2.94 18.16 3.21
CA PHE A 106 -2.64 17.62 4.54
C PHE A 106 -1.13 17.65 4.77
N PRO A 107 -0.54 18.80 5.14
CA PRO A 107 0.90 18.92 5.38
C PRO A 107 1.37 18.11 6.60
N ASN A 108 0.49 17.85 7.56
CA ASN A 108 0.73 17.01 8.74
C ASN A 108 -0.33 15.90 8.82
N PRO A 109 -0.27 14.91 7.93
CA PRO A 109 -1.36 13.95 7.81
C PRO A 109 -1.35 12.96 8.97
N THR A 110 -2.55 12.57 9.42
CA THR A 110 -2.68 11.47 10.40
C THR A 110 -2.48 10.12 9.72
N LYS A 111 -2.24 9.07 10.52
CA LYS A 111 -2.17 7.69 10.04
C LYS A 111 -3.45 7.29 9.28
N GLU A 112 -4.61 7.69 9.81
CA GLU A 112 -5.91 7.42 9.20
C GLU A 112 -6.06 8.10 7.84
N GLN A 113 -5.66 9.37 7.70
CA GLN A 113 -5.71 10.08 6.42
C GLN A 113 -4.82 9.42 5.36
N LEU A 114 -3.64 8.94 5.75
CA LEU A 114 -2.74 8.20 4.85
C LEU A 114 -3.36 6.87 4.40
N LEU A 115 -3.99 6.13 5.31
CA LEU A 115 -4.70 4.88 5.00
C LEU A 115 -5.91 5.12 4.09
N ASN A 116 -6.71 6.15 4.38
CA ASN A 116 -7.85 6.54 3.54
C ASN A 116 -7.39 6.96 2.15
N LYS A 117 -6.29 7.72 2.06
CA LYS A 117 -5.72 8.11 0.77
C LYS A 117 -5.26 6.90 -0.05
N ARG A 118 -4.62 5.92 0.59
CA ARG A 118 -4.29 4.63 -0.05
C ARG A 118 -5.56 3.97 -0.61
N LEU A 119 -6.61 3.87 0.20
CA LEU A 119 -7.88 3.27 -0.22
C LEU A 119 -8.51 4.00 -1.41
N ASP A 120 -8.44 5.34 -1.45
CA ASP A 120 -8.95 6.12 -2.58
C ASP A 120 -8.15 5.85 -3.87
N ILE A 121 -6.83 5.73 -3.77
CA ILE A 121 -5.95 5.36 -4.88
C ILE A 121 -6.27 3.94 -5.35
N ASP A 122 -6.42 3.00 -4.41
CA ASP A 122 -6.78 1.62 -4.71
C ASP A 122 -8.16 1.55 -5.40
N LYS A 123 -9.16 2.34 -4.98
CA LYS A 123 -10.47 2.39 -5.65
C LYS A 123 -10.36 2.92 -7.09
N LYS A 124 -9.53 3.94 -7.31
CA LYS A 124 -9.35 4.56 -8.63
C LYS A 124 -8.57 3.68 -9.61
N TYR A 125 -7.50 3.03 -9.13
CA TYR A 125 -6.53 2.36 -10.00
C TYR A 125 -6.38 0.85 -9.72
N GLY A 126 -7.08 0.30 -8.74
CA GLY A 126 -6.97 -1.09 -8.29
C GLY A 126 -7.16 -2.12 -9.39
N LYS A 127 -8.03 -1.82 -10.38
CA LYS A 127 -8.25 -2.67 -11.56
C LYS A 127 -7.03 -2.76 -12.49
N LEU A 128 -6.10 -1.81 -12.41
CA LEU A 128 -4.85 -1.77 -13.18
C LEU A 128 -3.68 -2.44 -12.45
N PHE A 129 -3.87 -2.80 -11.17
CA PHE A 129 -2.87 -3.54 -10.42
C PHE A 129 -2.93 -5.02 -10.78
N ASN A 130 -1.84 -5.73 -10.47
CA ASN A 130 -1.79 -7.17 -10.61
C ASN A 130 -1.15 -7.80 -9.35
N PRO A 131 -1.92 -8.58 -8.56
CA PRO A 131 -3.35 -8.84 -8.71
C PRO A 131 -4.21 -7.55 -8.65
N PRO A 132 -5.35 -7.53 -9.34
CA PRO A 132 -6.27 -6.41 -9.27
C PRO A 132 -6.88 -6.33 -7.87
N ILE A 133 -7.00 -5.11 -7.35
CA ILE A 133 -7.76 -4.87 -6.11
C ILE A 133 -9.21 -4.63 -6.48
N LYS A 134 -10.08 -5.47 -5.90
CA LYS A 134 -11.53 -5.37 -6.04
C LYS A 134 -12.11 -4.85 -4.73
N PHE A 135 -13.05 -3.92 -4.85
CA PHE A 135 -13.92 -3.49 -3.78
C PHE A 135 -15.29 -4.08 -4.13
N ASP A 136 -15.74 -5.04 -3.35
CA ASP A 136 -17.10 -5.58 -3.42
C ASP A 136 -18.09 -4.62 -2.75
#